data_AF-W1DD75-F1
#
_entry.id   AF-W1DD75-F1
#
_cell.length_a   1.000
_cell.length_b   1.000
_cell.length_c   1.000
_cell.angle_alpha   90.00
_cell.angle_beta   90.00
_cell.angle_gamma   90.00
#
_symmetry.space_group_name_H-M   'P 1'
#
loop_
_entity.id
_entity.type
_entity.pdbx_description
1 polymer ?
#
loop_
_entity_poly.entity_id
_entity_poly.type
_entity_poly.pdbx_seq_one_letter_code
_entity_poly.pdbx_strand_id
1 'polypeptide(L)'
;MSQNWMRHFELQLIDDKGDGISLSDFKVTFNIQKMPATIFNGFVGNFKIYNLSPETQNRIMGKEFTRVRAIAGYNGTADSSGNYPDKKCGDHL
;
A
#
# COMPACT_ATOMS: atom_id res chain seq x y z
N MET A 1 -13.90 19.04 -0.25
CA MET A 1 -13.24 18.26 0.81
C MET A 1 -13.02 16.85 0.29
N SER A 2 -11.78 16.38 0.16
CA SER A 2 -11.49 15.05 -0.41
C SER A 2 -11.93 13.96 0.58
N GLN A 3 -12.81 13.08 0.13
CA GLN A 3 -13.23 11.92 0.92
C GLN A 3 -12.01 11.04 1.23
N ASN A 4 -11.64 10.94 2.51
CA ASN A 4 -10.67 9.96 2.97
C ASN A 4 -11.35 8.60 2.96
N TRP A 5 -11.24 7.92 1.83
CA TRP A 5 -11.63 6.53 1.70
C TRP A 5 -10.84 5.71 2.72
N MET A 6 -11.53 4.87 3.50
CA MET A 6 -10.87 3.81 4.26
C MET A 6 -10.28 2.82 3.27
N ARG A 7 -9.07 3.14 2.85
CA ARG A 7 -8.30 2.33 1.92
C ARG A 7 -7.83 1.11 2.69
N HIS A 8 -8.40 -0.04 2.38
CA HIS A 8 -7.69 -1.28 2.62
C HIS A 8 -6.38 -1.18 1.86
N PHE A 9 -5.29 -1.16 2.60
CA PHE A 9 -3.96 -1.03 2.04
C PHE A 9 -3.10 -2.13 2.62
N GLU A 10 -2.74 -3.08 1.78
CA GLU A 10 -1.75 -4.09 2.11
C GLU A 10 -0.50 -3.85 1.28
N LEU A 11 0.65 -3.92 1.94
CA LEU A 11 1.95 -3.86 1.30
C LEU A 11 2.73 -5.09 1.68
N GLN A 12 3.17 -5.85 0.70
CA GLN A 12 3.85 -7.11 0.91
C GLN A 12 5.13 -7.13 0.07
N LEU A 13 6.19 -7.67 0.67
CA LEU A 13 7.45 -7.93 0.01
C LEU A 13 7.58 -9.43 -0.14
N ILE A 14 7.72 -9.89 -1.38
CA ILE A 14 7.70 -11.32 -1.71
C ILE A 14 8.94 -11.71 -2.52
N ASP A 15 9.36 -12.96 -2.39
CA ASP A 15 10.39 -13.60 -3.18
C ASP A 15 9.83 -14.15 -4.52
N ASP A 16 10.67 -14.88 -5.25
CA ASP A 16 10.27 -15.50 -6.52
C ASP A 16 9.26 -16.66 -6.37
N LYS A 17 9.23 -17.29 -5.20
CA LYS A 17 8.35 -18.42 -4.84
C LYS A 17 6.99 -17.96 -4.31
N GLY A 18 6.87 -16.68 -3.95
CA GLY A 18 5.66 -16.07 -3.41
C GLY A 18 5.65 -15.97 -1.88
N ASP A 19 6.73 -16.41 -1.22
CA ASP A 19 6.91 -16.27 0.22
C ASP A 19 7.43 -14.87 0.56
N GLY A 20 7.05 -14.34 1.72
CA GLY A 20 7.34 -12.95 2.00
C GLY A 20 6.89 -12.44 3.35
N ILE A 21 7.01 -11.13 3.53
CA ILE A 21 6.54 -10.42 4.72
C ILE A 21 5.44 -9.44 4.35
N SER A 22 4.44 -9.31 5.23
CA SER A 22 3.44 -8.26 5.17
C SER A 22 3.91 -7.07 5.99
N LEU A 23 3.84 -5.88 5.40
CA LEU A 23 4.14 -4.60 6.03
C LEU A 23 2.85 -3.79 6.30
N SER A 24 1.70 -4.45 6.24
CA SER A 24 0.38 -3.81 6.29
C SER A 24 0.03 -3.29 7.69
N ASP A 25 0.63 -3.86 8.73
CA ASP A 25 0.45 -3.40 10.13
C ASP A 25 1.23 -2.12 10.44
N PHE A 26 2.15 -1.71 9.56
CA PHE A 26 2.91 -0.48 9.72
C PHE A 26 2.13 0.72 9.18
N LYS A 27 2.43 1.90 9.73
CA LYS A 27 2.02 3.15 9.11
C LYS A 27 2.74 3.27 7.76
N VAL A 28 1.98 3.22 6.67
CA VAL A 28 2.49 3.42 5.32
C VAL A 28 1.85 4.66 4.70
N THR A 29 2.66 5.49 4.05
CA THR A 29 2.17 6.55 3.17
C THR A 29 2.50 6.21 1.72
N PHE A 30 1.50 6.36 0.84
CA PHE A 30 1.64 6.15 -0.59
C PHE A 30 1.34 7.46 -1.35
N ASN A 31 2.23 7.85 -2.25
CA ASN A 31 2.08 9.04 -3.08
C ASN A 31 2.50 8.74 -4.52
N ILE A 32 1.67 9.14 -5.49
CA ILE A 32 2.01 9.03 -6.91
C ILE A 32 2.48 10.39 -7.41
N GLN A 33 3.67 10.42 -8.00
CA GLN A 33 4.23 11.62 -8.62
C GLN A 33 4.39 11.40 -10.12
N LYS A 34 3.95 12.36 -10.93
CA LYS A 34 4.24 12.37 -12.36
C LYS A 34 5.66 12.89 -12.56
N MET A 35 6.51 12.07 -13.18
CA MET A 35 7.89 12.45 -13.47
C MET A 35 7.96 13.37 -14.70
N PRO A 36 8.93 14.31 -14.75
CA PRO A 36 9.17 15.11 -15.94
C PRO A 36 9.56 14.22 -17.13
N ALA A 37 9.04 14.53 -18.32
CA ALA A 37 9.30 13.76 -19.53
C ALA A 37 10.79 13.67 -19.91
N THR A 38 11.61 14.61 -19.42
CA THR A 38 13.07 14.64 -19.61
C THR A 38 13.82 13.59 -18.78
N ILE A 39 13.22 13.03 -17.73
CA ILE A 39 13.82 12.02 -16.85
C ILE A 39 13.14 10.67 -17.05
N PHE A 40 11.81 10.66 -16.99
CA PHE A 40 10.99 9.46 -17.15
C PHE A 40 9.56 9.90 -17.47
N ASN A 41 9.06 9.55 -18.65
CA ASN A 41 7.69 9.90 -19.03
C ASN A 41 6.68 8.90 -18.43
N GLY A 42 6.52 8.94 -17.11
CA GLY A 42 5.63 8.04 -16.38
C GLY A 42 5.28 8.52 -14.98
N PHE A 43 4.59 7.66 -14.24
CA PHE A 43 4.21 7.89 -12.85
C PHE A 43 5.07 7.03 -11.92
N VAL A 44 5.51 7.62 -10.82
CA VAL A 44 6.29 6.94 -9.78
C VAL A 44 5.45 6.87 -8.52
N GLY A 45 5.20 5.65 -8.05
CA GLY A 45 4.59 5.39 -6.75
C GLY A 45 5.66 5.37 -5.66
N ASN A 46 5.61 6.34 -4.76
CA ASN A 46 6.48 6.43 -3.60
C ASN A 46 5.77 5.81 -2.39
N PHE A 47 6.37 4.75 -1.84
CA PHE A 47 5.94 4.14 -0.59
C PHE A 47 6.92 4.52 0.51
N LYS A 48 6.41 5.03 1.63
CA LYS A 48 7.20 5.28 2.83
C LYS A 48 6.58 4.53 3.99
N ILE A 49 7.35 3.58 4.52
CA ILE A 49 6.96 2.73 5.64
C ILE A 49 7.66 3.27 6.89
N TYR A 50 6.91 3.45 7.96
CA TYR A 50 7.42 3.98 9.23
C TYR A 50 7.54 2.86 10.26
N ASN A 51 8.41 3.07 11.27
CA ASN A 51 8.58 2.18 12.42
C ASN A 51 9.04 0.74 12.07
N LEU A 52 9.79 0.57 10.98
CA LEU A 52 10.42 -0.71 10.69
C LEU A 52 11.48 -1.03 11.75
N SER A 53 11.49 -2.28 12.22
CA SER A 53 12.57 -2.76 13.05
C SER A 53 13.88 -2.81 12.24
N PRO A 54 15.06 -2.69 12.89
CA PRO A 54 16.34 -2.85 12.21
C PRO A 54 16.48 -4.20 11.52
N GLU A 55 15.89 -5.25 12.10
CA GLU A 55 15.84 -6.58 11.50
C GLU A 55 15.08 -6.55 10.17
N THR A 56 13.88 -5.99 10.14
CA THR A 56 13.08 -5.87 8.91
C THR A 56 13.78 -5.02 7.85
N GLN A 57 14.51 -3.98 8.24
CA GLN A 57 15.29 -3.16 7.30
C GLN A 57 16.43 -3.98 6.67
N ASN A 58 17.20 -4.70 7.47
CA ASN A 58 18.31 -5.54 7.00
C ASN A 58 17.82 -6.63 6.05
N ARG A 59 16.67 -7.21 6.39
CA ARG A 59 15.92 -8.16 5.57
C ARG A 59 15.58 -7.62 4.18
N ILE A 60 14.97 -6.43 4.13
CA ILE A 60 14.65 -5.72 2.87
C ILE A 60 15.91 -5.42 2.05
N MET A 61 16.98 -4.97 2.69
CA MET A 61 18.25 -4.66 2.03
C MET A 61 19.03 -5.91 1.60
N GLY A 62 18.75 -7.06 2.22
CA GLY A 62 19.42 -8.34 1.99
C GLY A 62 19.08 -9.00 0.65
N LYS A 63 18.26 -8.36 -0.19
CA LYS A 63 17.81 -8.87 -1.51
C LYS A 63 17.05 -10.21 -1.41
N GLU A 64 16.49 -10.54 -0.25
CA GLU A 64 15.67 -11.74 -0.08
C GLU A 64 14.33 -11.62 -0.83
N PHE A 65 13.82 -10.39 -0.98
CA PHE A 65 12.59 -10.11 -1.71
C PHE A 65 12.89 -9.63 -3.12
N THR A 66 12.14 -10.14 -4.09
CA THR A 66 12.32 -9.82 -5.51
C THR A 66 11.21 -8.92 -6.05
N ARG A 67 10.08 -8.83 -5.35
CA ARG A 67 8.90 -8.07 -5.81
C ARG A 67 8.21 -7.33 -4.67
N VAL A 68 7.61 -6.20 -5.02
CA VAL A 68 6.72 -5.42 -4.15
C VAL A 68 5.28 -5.61 -4.62
N ARG A 69 4.40 -6.06 -3.73
CA ARG A 69 2.96 -6.19 -3.98
C ARG A 69 2.21 -5.18 -3.13
N ALA A 70 1.55 -4.22 -3.77
CA ALA A 70 0.68 -3.25 -3.13
C ALA A 70 -0.77 -3.53 -3.52
N ILE A 71 -1.62 -3.83 -2.54
CA ILE A 71 -3.05 -4.03 -2.71
C ILE A 71 -3.72 -2.83 -2.08
N ALA A 72 -4.34 -1.98 -2.90
CA ALA A 72 -5.03 -0.79 -2.45
C ALA A 72 -6.46 -0.81 -2.98
N GLY A 73 -7.44 -0.70 -2.08
CA GLY A 73 -8.85 -0.74 -2.43
C GLY A 73 -9.72 -0.28 -1.27
N TYR A 74 -11.03 -0.44 -1.41
CA TYR A 74 -11.98 -0.12 -0.35
C TYR A 74 -12.36 -1.37 0.41
N ASN A 75 -12.53 -1.24 1.73
CA ASN A 75 -13.13 -2.30 2.53
C ASN A 75 -14.64 -2.36 2.27
N GLY A 76 -15.08 -3.33 1.46
CA GLY A 76 -16.50 -3.62 1.22
C GLY A 76 -16.74 -4.35 -0.10
N THR A 77 -17.85 -5.07 -0.21
CA THR A 77 -18.39 -5.49 -1.51
C THR A 77 -19.00 -4.27 -2.19
N ALA A 78 -18.67 -4.08 -3.48
CA ALA A 78 -19.41 -3.14 -4.31
C ALA A 78 -20.90 -3.52 -4.27
N ASP A 79 -21.77 -2.52 -4.15
CA ASP A 79 -23.20 -2.69 -4.34
C ASP A 79 -23.50 -3.07 -5.79
N SER A 80 -24.76 -3.38 -6.08
CA SER A 80 -25.22 -3.78 -7.41
C SER A 80 -24.97 -2.72 -8.51
N SER A 81 -24.58 -1.50 -8.14
CA SER A 81 -24.26 -0.39 -9.03
C SER A 81 -22.75 -0.12 -9.15
N GLY A 82 -21.90 -0.93 -8.50
CA GLY A 82 -20.46 -0.75 -8.50
C GLY A 82 -19.95 0.28 -7.49
N ASN A 83 -20.81 0.82 -6.62
CA ASN A 83 -20.42 1.75 -5.56
C ASN A 83 -20.02 0.97 -4.32
N TYR A 84 -18.99 1.43 -3.62
CA TYR A 84 -18.61 0.86 -2.33
C TYR A 84 -19.37 1.65 -1.24
N PRO A 85 -20.43 1.08 -0.63
CA PRO A 85 -21.15 1.77 0.43
C PRO A 85 -20.19 2.06 1.58
N ASP A 86 -20.27 3.28 2.11
CA ASP A 86 -19.42 3.77 3.17
C ASP A 86 -19.60 2.91 4.43
N LYS A 87 -18.60 2.08 4.76
CA LYS A 87 -18.48 1.55 6.12
C LYS A 87 -17.96 2.68 7.01
N LYS A 88 -18.86 3.36 7.72
CA LYS A 88 -18.47 4.27 8.80
C LYS A 88 -17.70 3.48 9.86
N CYS A 89 -16.38 3.61 9.89
CA CYS A 89 -15.61 3.26 11.08
C CYS A 89 -15.72 4.44 12.04
N GLY A 90 -16.72 4.38 12.90
CA GLY A 90 -17.01 5.46 13.84
C GLY A 90 -18.38 5.38 14.50
N ASP A 91 -18.96 4.20 14.66
CA ASP A 91 -20.01 3.98 15.66
C ASP A 91 -19.37 3.31 16.88
N HIS A 92 -18.81 4.14 17.74
CA HIS A 92 -18.81 3.90 19.17
C HIS A 92 -19.27 5.19 19.87
N LEU A 93 -20.48 5.07 20.41
CA LEU A 93 -21.27 5.98 21.26
C LEU A 93 -22.10 7.04 20.52
#